data_AF-A0A9D8K5X0-F1
#
_entry.id   AF-A0A9D8K5X0-F1
#
_cell.length_a   1.000
_cell.length_b   1.000
_cell.length_c   1.000
_cell.angle_alpha   90.00
_cell.angle_beta   90.00
_cell.angle_gamma   90.00
#
_symmetry.space_group_name_H-M   'P 1'
#
loop_
_entity.id
_entity.type
_entity.pdbx_description
1 polymer ?
#
loop_
_entity_poly.entity_id
_entity_poly.type
_entity_poly.pdbx_seq_one_letter_code
_entity_poly.pdbx_strand_id
1 'polypeptide(L)'
;MEKRHGDFVLVPFSEDKIDVVIILCGCPRACGNKEEFKSRAKHHLLVAGESVNGRATPQEHLIETAQEELENTLNIQNSPSSRH
;
A
#
# COMPACT_ATOMS: atom_id res chain seq x y z
N MET A 1 4.85 -20.68 3.55
CA MET A 1 6.15 -20.25 4.13
C MET A 1 6.17 -18.73 4.06
N GLU A 2 5.92 -18.07 5.18
CA GLU A 2 5.90 -16.61 5.28
C GLU A 2 7.32 -16.06 5.03
N LYS A 3 7.47 -15.15 4.07
CA LYS A 3 8.76 -14.48 3.82
C LYS A 3 8.79 -13.17 4.61
N ARG A 4 9.70 -13.09 5.58
CA ARG A 4 9.95 -11.88 6.36
C ARG A 4 11.01 -11.02 5.66
N HIS A 5 10.72 -9.74 5.50
CA HIS A 5 11.67 -8.73 5.00
C HIS A 5 11.61 -7.50 5.93
N GLY A 6 12.61 -7.36 6.79
CA GLY A 6 12.59 -6.33 7.84
C GLY A 6 11.37 -6.50 8.75
N ASP A 7 10.63 -5.41 8.93
CA ASP A 7 9.42 -5.34 9.76
C ASP A 7 8.14 -5.84 9.06
N PHE A 8 8.25 -6.32 7.82
CA PHE A 8 7.11 -6.77 7.01
C PHE A 8 7.08 -8.30 6.85
N VAL A 9 5.86 -8.84 6.86
CA VAL A 9 5.58 -10.23 6.51
C VAL A 9 4.80 -10.27 5.21
N LEU A 10 5.40 -10.87 4.17
CA LEU A 10 4.68 -11.13 2.93
C LEU A 10 3.78 -12.34 3.13
N VAL A 11 2.47 -12.10 3.11
CA VAL A 11 1.43 -13.12 3.23
C VAL A 11 0.87 -13.48 1.84
N PRO A 12 0.45 -14.72 1.61
CA PRO A 12 -0.30 -15.08 0.41
C PRO A 12 -1.55 -14.22 0.26
N PHE A 13 -1.85 -13.80 -0.96
CA PHE A 13 -3.03 -12.97 -1.24
C PHE A 13 -4.37 -13.67 -0.93
N SER A 14 -4.36 -14.99 -0.74
CA SER A 14 -5.51 -15.81 -0.36
C SER A 14 -5.86 -15.77 1.14
N GLU A 15 -5.01 -15.18 1.99
CA GLU A 15 -5.23 -15.10 3.44
C GLU A 15 -6.29 -14.04 3.82
N ASP A 16 -7.05 -14.29 4.88
CA ASP A 16 -8.18 -13.44 5.32
C ASP A 16 -7.79 -12.19 6.14
N LYS A 17 -6.50 -11.86 6.25
CA LYS A 17 -6.02 -10.76 7.12
C LYS A 17 -4.83 -10.01 6.53
N ILE A 18 -5.04 -9.37 5.38
CA ILE A 18 -4.04 -8.48 4.78
C ILE A 18 -4.19 -7.09 5.38
N ASP A 19 -3.14 -6.57 6.02
CA ASP A 19 -3.17 -5.20 6.55
C ASP A 19 -3.05 -4.16 5.43
N VAL A 20 -2.10 -4.37 4.50
CA VAL A 20 -1.84 -3.47 3.38
C VAL A 20 -1.67 -4.27 2.09
N VAL A 21 -2.35 -3.85 1.03
CA VAL A 21 -2.07 -4.28 -0.34
C VAL A 21 -1.34 -3.18 -1.11
N ILE A 22 -0.22 -3.53 -1.73
CA ILE A 22 0.53 -2.61 -2.60
C ILE A 22 0.26 -3.00 -4.05
N ILE A 23 -0.33 -2.08 -4.82
CA ILE A 23 -0.68 -2.28 -6.22
C ILE A 23 0.35 -1.52 -7.06
N LEU A 24 1.22 -2.24 -7.75
CA LEU A 24 2.25 -1.68 -8.61
C LEU A 24 1.82 -1.78 -10.09
N CYS A 25 1.75 -0.65 -10.76
CA CYS A 25 1.40 -0.54 -12.18
C CYS A 25 2.48 0.25 -12.93
N GLY A 26 2.98 -0.31 -14.03
CA GLY A 26 4.03 0.35 -14.83
C GLY A 26 3.56 1.56 -15.66
N CYS A 27 2.27 1.89 -15.67
CA CYS A 27 1.73 3.04 -16.42
C CYS A 27 0.58 3.74 -15.67
N PRO A 28 0.28 5.01 -15.99
CA PRO A 28 -0.77 5.79 -15.33
C PRO A 28 -2.19 5.22 -15.50
N ARG A 29 -2.40 4.34 -16.49
CA ARG A 29 -3.69 3.68 -16.68
C ARG A 29 -4.09 2.80 -15.50
N ALA A 30 -3.11 2.35 -14.71
CA ALA A 30 -3.33 1.59 -13.48
C ALA A 30 -4.27 0.38 -13.66
N CYS A 31 -4.04 -0.44 -14.70
CA CYS A 31 -4.93 -1.59 -15.00
C CYS A 31 -5.07 -2.59 -13.83
N GLY A 32 -4.11 -2.61 -12.90
CA GLY A 32 -4.15 -3.40 -11.67
C GLY A 32 -4.90 -2.73 -10.51
N ASN A 33 -5.30 -1.46 -10.62
CA ASN A 33 -6.09 -0.76 -9.60
C ASN A 33 -7.55 -1.24 -9.62
N LYS A 34 -7.77 -2.41 -9.05
CA LYS A 34 -9.09 -3.05 -9.03
C LYS A 34 -9.64 -3.12 -7.61
N GLU A 35 -10.94 -2.88 -7.49
CA GLU A 35 -11.66 -2.97 -6.22
C GLU A 35 -11.54 -4.38 -5.60
N GLU A 36 -11.49 -5.44 -6.41
CA GLU A 36 -11.28 -6.82 -5.94
C GLU A 36 -9.98 -7.00 -5.12
N PHE A 37 -8.97 -6.18 -5.38
CA PHE A 37 -7.71 -6.23 -4.63
C PHE A 37 -7.74 -5.34 -3.40
N LYS A 38 -8.31 -4.14 -3.54
CA LYS A 38 -8.41 -3.16 -2.46
C LYS A 38 -9.30 -3.66 -1.33
N SER A 39 -10.40 -4.34 -1.64
CA SER A 39 -11.34 -4.84 -0.64
C SER A 39 -10.79 -5.97 0.24
N ARG A 40 -9.63 -6.53 -0.10
CA ARG A 40 -8.99 -7.63 0.64
C ARG A 40 -8.04 -7.16 1.74
N ALA A 41 -7.71 -5.86 1.77
CA ALA A 41 -6.82 -5.30 2.77
C ALA A 41 -7.48 -4.14 3.51
N LYS A 42 -7.03 -3.88 4.74
CA LYS A 42 -7.49 -2.70 5.51
C LYS A 42 -7.11 -1.40 4.81
N HIS A 43 -5.93 -1.38 4.18
CA HIS A 43 -5.42 -0.26 3.43
C HIS A 43 -4.83 -0.69 2.10
N HIS A 44 -4.73 0.25 1.17
CA HIS A 44 -4.09 0.02 -0.12
C HIS A 44 -3.16 1.18 -0.47
N LEU A 45 -2.05 0.86 -1.12
CA LEU A 45 -1.14 1.82 -1.73
C LEU A 45 -1.12 1.54 -3.23
N LEU A 46 -1.42 2.55 -4.05
CA LEU A 46 -1.32 2.44 -5.50
C LEU A 46 -0.10 3.22 -5.99
N VAL A 47 0.78 2.56 -6.74
CA VAL A 47 1.83 3.21 -7.54
C VAL A 47 1.53 2.92 -9.00
N ALA A 48 1.35 3.96 -9.81
CA ALA A 48 0.97 3.82 -11.22
C ALA A 48 1.70 4.82 -12.12
N GLY A 49 2.69 4.33 -12.87
CA GLY A 49 3.63 5.22 -13.58
C GLY A 49 4.30 6.18 -12.59
N GLU A 50 4.31 7.47 -12.91
CA GLU A 50 4.81 8.56 -12.06
C GLU A 50 3.72 9.09 -11.12
N SER A 51 3.06 8.20 -10.38
CA SER A 51 2.05 8.62 -9.40
C SER A 51 1.94 7.67 -8.21
N VAL A 52 1.64 8.25 -7.05
CA VAL A 52 1.35 7.54 -5.80
C VAL A 52 -0.04 7.94 -5.30
N ASN A 53 -0.93 6.97 -5.10
CA ASN A 53 -2.34 7.17 -4.74
C ASN A 53 -3.06 8.19 -5.66
N GLY A 54 -2.69 8.19 -6.95
CA GLY A 54 -3.25 9.11 -7.96
C GLY A 54 -2.67 10.53 -7.93
N ARG A 55 -1.75 10.84 -7.02
CA ARG A 55 -1.00 12.11 -7.02
C ARG A 55 0.22 11.96 -7.92
N ALA A 56 0.41 12.88 -8.86
CA ALA A 56 1.59 12.90 -9.71
C ALA A 56 2.85 13.11 -8.87
N THR A 57 3.85 12.28 -9.11
CA THR A 57 5.11 12.26 -8.36
C THR A 57 6.25 12.06 -9.36
N PRO A 58 7.22 12.98 -9.45
CA PRO A 58 8.38 12.81 -10.32
C PRO A 58 9.09 11.49 -10.07
N GLN A 59 9.63 10.86 -11.12
CA GLN A 59 10.29 9.57 -11.01
C GLN A 59 11.40 9.54 -9.94
N GLU A 60 12.16 10.62 -9.78
CA GLU A 60 13.22 10.75 -8.77
C GLU A 60 12.70 10.71 -7.33
N HIS A 61 11.44 11.05 -7.10
CA HIS A 61 10.79 11.07 -5.78
C HIS A 61 9.81 9.91 -5.58
N LEU A 62 9.58 9.08 -6.60
CA LEU A 62 8.53 8.06 -6.57
C LEU A 62 8.71 7.04 -5.43
N ILE A 63 9.97 6.65 -5.16
CA ILE A 63 10.29 5.70 -4.09
C ILE A 63 10.06 6.35 -2.72
N GLU A 64 10.62 7.54 -2.51
CA GLU A 64 10.50 8.29 -1.25
C GLU A 64 9.03 8.55 -0.90
N THR A 65 8.25 9.09 -1.84
CA THR A 65 6.82 9.34 -1.65
C THR A 65 6.03 8.05 -1.39
N ALA A 66 6.35 6.95 -2.06
CA ALA A 66 5.68 5.67 -1.81
C ALA A 66 5.99 5.11 -0.41
N GLN A 67 7.22 5.30 0.09
CA GLN A 67 7.61 4.92 1.44
C GLN A 67 6.88 5.76 2.49
N GLU A 68 6.87 7.08 2.33
CA GLU A 68 6.14 7.99 3.23
C GLU A 68 4.65 7.63 3.30
N GLU A 69 4.01 7.36 2.17
CA GLU A 69 2.60 6.95 2.13
C GLU A 69 2.35 5.61 2.81
N LEU A 70 3.28 4.66 2.66
CA LEU A 70 3.22 3.38 3.37
C LEU A 70 3.35 3.58 4.88
N GLU A 71 4.33 4.37 5.33
CA GLU A 71 4.54 4.67 6.74
C GLU A 71 3.35 5.40 7.37
N ASN A 72 2.79 6.39 6.68
CA ASN A 72 1.57 7.09 7.11
C ASN A 72 0.40 6.13 7.28
N THR A 73 0.23 5.20 6.34
CA THR A 73 -0.81 4.17 6.38
C THR A 73 -0.67 3.27 7.62
N LEU A 74 0.55 2.93 7.99
CA LEU A 74 0.84 2.08 9.16
C LEU A 74 0.72 2.85 10.47
N ASN A 75 1.13 4.13 10.50
CA ASN A 75 1.09 4.97 11.71
C ASN A 75 -0.32 5.39 12.12
N ILE A 76 -1.30 5.38 11.20
CA ILE A 76 -2.73 5.53 11.55
C ILE A 76 -3.17 4.45 12.55
N GLN A 77 -2.49 3.29 12.59
CA GLN A 77 -2.79 2.20 13.54
C GLN A 77 -2.23 2.40 14.96
N ASN A 78 -1.34 3.39 15.17
CA ASN A 78 -0.72 3.66 16.47
C ASN A 78 -1.41 4.77 17.28
N SER A 79 -2.50 5.35 16.78
CA SER A 79 -3.31 6.27 17.58
C SER A 79 -4.25 5.46 18.47
N PRO A 80 -4.11 5.47 19.81
CA PRO A 80 -5.09 4.82 20.67
C PRO A 80 -6.45 5.48 20.45
N SER A 81 -7.44 4.70 20.00
CA SER A 81 -8.84 5.09 20.10
C SER A 81 -9.13 5.44 21.57
N SER A 82 -9.14 6.73 21.88
CA SER A 82 -9.60 7.24 23.16
C SER A 82 -11.08 6.88 23.27
N ARG A 83 -11.39 6.00 24.22
CA ARG A 83 -12.76 5.70 24.64
C ARG A 83 -13.42 6.99 25.11
N HIS A 84 -14.59 7.30 24.58
CA HIS A 84 -15.62 8.05 25.28
C HIS A 84 -16.98 7.40 25.00
#